data_AF-A0A2E3SDH1-F1
#
_entry.id   AF-A0A2E3SDH1-F1
#
_cell.length_a   1.000
_cell.length_b   1.000
_cell.length_c   1.000
_cell.angle_alpha   90.00
_cell.angle_beta   90.00
_cell.angle_gamma   90.00
#
_symmetry.space_group_name_H-M   'P 1'
#
loop_
_entity.id
_entity.type
_entity.pdbx_description
1 polymer ?
#
loop_
_entity_poly.entity_id
_entity_poly.type
_entity_poly.pdbx_seq_one_letter_code
_entity_poly.pdbx_strand_id
1 'polypeptide(L)'
;MQYFVGWLLYNANRDIPFLAKSQFYELKTRLLKKYATKVGTDIQHVKKDCCSCDNTGVFKCYWKMPETCWSCFGTGVYKEFWTRLDKYKLGKWYFHNPVERMYKYEPLFEGEALPIIEGYIHHKAPKYRLGKECALWLFLLFDRKSFWKVLGRTGSPTHKRTPLVIIDNAIFVFRHFDWRDYLPKKKPKYDFEYDSDELPF
;
A
#
# COMPACT_ATOMS: atom_id res chain seq x y z
N MET A 1 -16.01 -22.26 5.61
CA MET A 1 -15.16 -21.71 4.52
C MET A 1 -15.13 -20.17 4.49
N GLN A 2 -16.28 -19.48 4.42
CA GLN A 2 -16.34 -18.00 4.35
C GLN A 2 -15.61 -17.28 5.50
N TYR A 3 -15.70 -17.80 6.73
CA TYR A 3 -15.02 -17.20 7.88
C TYR A 3 -13.49 -17.23 7.74
N PHE A 4 -12.93 -18.36 7.31
CA PHE A 4 -11.48 -18.50 7.13
C PHE A 4 -10.96 -17.61 6.01
N VAL A 5 -11.62 -17.61 4.84
CA VAL A 5 -11.26 -16.74 3.71
C VAL A 5 -11.39 -15.26 4.10
N GLY A 6 -12.47 -14.90 4.80
CA GLY A 6 -12.67 -13.55 5.32
C GLY A 6 -11.57 -13.12 6.27
N TRP A 7 -11.13 -13.99 7.19
CA TRP A 7 -10.04 -13.69 8.12
C TRP A 7 -8.71 -13.48 7.40
N LEU A 8 -8.37 -14.35 6.44
CA LEU A 8 -7.16 -14.21 5.64
C LEU A 8 -7.19 -12.89 4.84
N LEU A 9 -8.29 -12.63 4.13
CA LEU A 9 -8.45 -11.44 3.30
C LEU A 9 -8.41 -10.16 4.13
N TYR A 10 -9.03 -10.18 5.31
CA TYR A 10 -8.99 -9.05 6.25
C TYR A 10 -7.57 -8.72 6.69
N ASN A 11 -6.78 -9.71 7.11
CA ASN A 11 -5.41 -9.44 7.56
C ASN A 11 -4.48 -9.06 6.40
N ALA A 12 -4.63 -9.71 5.24
CA ALA A 12 -3.83 -9.40 4.07
C ALA A 12 -4.12 -8.00 3.49
N ASN A 13 -5.38 -7.56 3.51
CA ASN A 13 -5.77 -6.22 3.01
C ASN A 13 -5.21 -5.07 3.87
N ARG A 14 -4.72 -5.36 5.07
CA ARG A 14 -4.09 -4.38 5.97
C ARG A 14 -2.58 -4.19 5.71
N ASP A 15 -1.95 -5.12 4.99
CA ASP A 15 -0.51 -5.10 4.66
C ASP A 15 -0.31 -5.79 3.30
N ILE A 16 -0.67 -5.06 2.25
CA ILE A 16 -0.78 -5.60 0.90
C ILE A 16 0.61 -5.87 0.33
N PRO A 17 0.86 -7.05 -0.28
CA PRO A 17 2.15 -7.36 -0.91
C PRO A 17 2.50 -6.36 -2.00
N PHE A 18 3.58 -5.61 -1.82
CA PHE A 18 4.01 -4.57 -2.77
C PHE A 18 4.21 -5.12 -4.20
N LEU A 19 4.93 -6.24 -4.34
CA LEU A 19 5.25 -6.85 -5.65
C LEU A 19 4.04 -7.46 -6.39
N ALA A 20 2.95 -7.71 -5.67
CA ALA A 20 1.76 -8.35 -6.21
C ALA A 20 0.48 -7.57 -5.88
N LYS A 21 0.58 -6.25 -5.75
CA LYS A 21 -0.52 -5.38 -5.33
C LYS A 21 -1.72 -5.49 -6.28
N SER A 22 -1.50 -5.45 -7.59
CA SER A 22 -2.59 -5.57 -8.57
C SER A 22 -3.23 -6.97 -8.52
N GLN A 23 -2.40 -8.02 -8.49
CA GLN A 23 -2.88 -9.40 -8.40
C GLN A 23 -3.67 -9.65 -7.10
N PHE A 24 -3.25 -9.02 -5.99
CA PHE A 24 -3.99 -9.08 -4.73
C PHE A 24 -5.39 -8.47 -4.87
N TYR A 25 -5.52 -7.30 -5.51
CA TYR A 25 -6.83 -6.66 -5.71
C TYR A 25 -7.72 -7.42 -6.69
N GLU A 26 -7.16 -8.01 -7.74
CA GLU A 26 -7.88 -8.90 -8.65
C GLU A 26 -8.40 -10.14 -7.91
N LEU A 27 -7.53 -10.78 -7.11
CA LEU A 27 -7.89 -11.92 -6.29
C LEU A 27 -8.97 -11.55 -5.27
N LYS A 28 -8.80 -10.43 -4.56
CA LYS A 28 -9.80 -9.89 -3.60
C LYS A 28 -11.15 -9.73 -4.29
N THR A 29 -11.21 -9.05 -5.44
CA THR A 29 -12.44 -8.85 -6.20
C THR A 29 -13.11 -10.18 -6.54
N ARG A 30 -12.33 -11.15 -7.05
CA ARG A 30 -12.83 -12.48 -7.40
C ARG A 30 -13.38 -13.24 -6.20
N LEU A 31 -12.68 -13.20 -5.05
CA LEU A 31 -13.10 -13.85 -3.83
C LEU A 31 -14.37 -13.22 -3.25
N LEU A 32 -14.47 -11.88 -3.27
CA LEU A 32 -15.68 -11.18 -2.81
C LEU A 32 -16.88 -11.51 -3.70
N LYS A 33 -16.73 -11.47 -5.02
CA LYS A 33 -17.81 -11.84 -5.96
C LYS A 33 -18.27 -13.29 -5.79
N LYS A 34 -17.35 -14.20 -5.45
CA LYS A 34 -17.66 -15.65 -5.33
C LYS A 34 -18.22 -16.05 -3.97
N TYR A 35 -17.72 -15.46 -2.88
CA TYR A 35 -17.97 -15.95 -1.52
C TYR A 35 -18.64 -14.95 -0.59
N ALA A 36 -18.67 -13.67 -0.93
CA ALA A 36 -19.24 -12.62 -0.11
C ALA A 36 -20.64 -12.22 -0.58
N THR A 37 -21.41 -11.61 0.31
CA THR A 37 -22.71 -11.00 -0.01
C THR A 37 -22.52 -9.49 -0.16
N LYS A 38 -22.99 -8.90 -1.26
CA LYS A 38 -23.06 -7.44 -1.39
C LYS A 38 -24.13 -6.93 -0.42
N VAL A 39 -23.78 -5.98 0.44
CA VAL A 39 -24.66 -5.44 1.49
C VAL A 39 -24.98 -3.96 1.31
N GLY A 40 -24.33 -3.28 0.37
CA GLY A 40 -24.60 -1.88 0.07
C GLY A 40 -23.52 -1.24 -0.77
N THR A 41 -23.60 0.09 -0.85
CA THR A 41 -22.68 0.95 -1.59
C THR A 41 -22.34 2.14 -0.70
N ASP A 42 -21.06 2.48 -0.60
CA ASP A 42 -20.57 3.68 0.06
C ASP A 42 -19.88 4.58 -0.98
N ILE A 43 -19.84 5.89 -0.74
CA ILE A 43 -19.07 6.85 -1.53
C ILE A 43 -17.82 7.23 -0.74
N GLN A 44 -16.66 7.27 -1.40
CA GLN A 44 -15.43 7.77 -0.82
C GLN A 44 -15.03 9.09 -1.46
N HIS A 45 -14.87 10.14 -0.65
CA HIS A 45 -14.30 11.41 -1.06
C HIS A 45 -12.81 11.44 -0.73
N VAL A 46 -11.96 11.72 -1.72
CA VAL A 46 -10.53 11.92 -1.50
C VAL A 46 -10.16 13.30 -2.00
N LYS A 47 -9.85 14.18 -1.05
CA LYS A 47 -9.24 15.48 -1.30
C LYS A 47 -7.79 15.46 -0.85
N LYS A 48 -6.88 15.84 -1.75
CA LYS A 48 -5.46 16.02 -1.51
C LYS A 48 -5.11 17.48 -1.64
N ASP A 49 -4.74 17.99 -0.51
CA ASP A 49 -4.11 19.26 -0.25
C ASP A 49 -2.81 19.43 -1.06
N CYS A 50 -2.59 20.64 -1.58
CA CYS A 50 -1.41 20.99 -2.37
C CYS A 50 -0.22 21.34 -1.47
N CYS A 51 0.73 20.43 -1.37
CA CYS A 51 1.97 20.65 -0.60
C CYS A 51 2.83 21.79 -1.15
N SER A 52 2.78 22.09 -2.46
CA SER A 52 3.62 23.15 -3.06
C SER A 52 3.27 24.56 -2.59
N CYS A 53 2.05 24.76 -2.07
CA CYS A 53 1.57 26.05 -1.60
C CYS A 53 0.98 26.00 -0.20
N ASP A 54 1.13 24.88 0.52
CA ASP A 54 0.47 24.61 1.80
C ASP A 54 -1.03 24.96 1.77
N ASN A 55 -1.71 24.51 0.72
CA ASN A 55 -3.14 24.71 0.47
C ASN A 55 -3.61 26.15 0.27
N THR A 56 -2.70 27.11 0.20
CA THR A 56 -3.08 28.52 0.03
C THR A 56 -3.49 28.86 -1.40
N GLY A 57 -3.09 28.04 -2.37
CA GLY A 57 -3.22 28.37 -3.79
C GLY A 57 -2.15 29.35 -4.29
N VAL A 58 -1.27 29.82 -3.40
CA VAL A 58 -0.24 30.84 -3.69
C VAL A 58 1.14 30.20 -3.64
N PHE A 59 1.92 30.36 -4.70
CA PHE A 59 3.29 29.86 -4.77
C PHE A 59 4.17 30.57 -3.73
N LYS A 60 4.80 29.78 -2.86
CA LYS A 60 5.70 30.29 -1.82
C LYS A 60 7.10 30.46 -2.39
N CYS A 61 7.52 31.71 -2.59
CA CYS A 61 8.90 32.06 -2.88
C CYS A 61 9.27 33.35 -2.14
N TYR A 62 10.47 33.40 -1.56
CA TYR A 62 10.92 34.55 -0.76
C TYR A 62 11.51 35.69 -1.60
N TRP A 63 11.77 35.45 -2.89
CA TRP A 63 12.48 36.34 -3.79
C TRP A 63 11.62 36.89 -4.94
N LYS A 64 10.32 36.58 -4.97
CA LYS A 64 9.39 37.03 -6.02
C LYS A 64 8.01 37.31 -5.42
N MET A 65 7.23 38.17 -6.07
CA MET A 65 5.86 38.47 -5.66
C MET A 65 5.00 37.18 -5.64
N PRO A 66 4.00 37.11 -4.74
CA PRO A 66 3.08 35.98 -4.68
C PRO A 66 2.42 35.75 -6.04
N GLU A 67 2.53 34.53 -6.56
CA GLU A 67 1.90 34.12 -7.81
C GLU A 67 0.99 32.91 -7.61
N THR A 68 0.09 32.66 -8.55
CA THR A 68 -0.77 31.48 -8.54
C THR A 68 0.07 30.22 -8.53
N CYS A 69 -0.19 29.30 -7.60
CA CYS A 69 0.54 28.04 -7.53
C CYS A 69 0.30 27.19 -8.78
N TRP A 70 1.38 26.85 -9.49
CA TRP A 70 1.30 26.07 -10.74
C TRP A 70 0.91 24.60 -10.53
N SER A 71 1.11 24.07 -9.32
CA SER A 71 0.75 22.67 -9.01
C SER A 71 -0.75 22.46 -8.81
N CYS A 72 -1.48 23.48 -8.35
CA CYS A 72 -2.91 23.40 -8.08
C CYS A 72 -3.74 24.47 -8.82
N PHE A 73 -3.09 25.26 -9.68
CA PHE A 73 -3.69 26.36 -10.43
C PHE A 73 -4.48 27.33 -9.55
N GLY A 74 -3.98 27.64 -8.35
CA GLY A 74 -4.60 28.60 -7.44
C GLY A 74 -5.68 28.04 -6.52
N THR A 75 -6.06 26.77 -6.66
CA THR A 75 -7.16 26.19 -5.86
C THR A 75 -6.75 25.78 -4.46
N GLY A 76 -5.45 25.61 -4.20
CA GLY A 76 -4.94 24.99 -2.97
C GLY A 76 -5.14 23.47 -2.92
N VAL A 77 -5.82 22.88 -3.91
CA VAL A 77 -6.15 21.45 -3.97
C VAL A 77 -5.38 20.81 -5.11
N TYR A 78 -4.48 19.89 -4.78
CA TYR A 78 -3.71 19.17 -5.79
C TYR A 78 -4.55 18.13 -6.52
N LYS A 79 -5.44 17.45 -5.80
CA LYS A 79 -6.27 16.40 -6.39
C LYS A 79 -7.54 16.16 -5.59
N GLU A 80 -8.68 16.13 -6.27
CA GLU A 80 -9.96 15.80 -5.66
C GLU A 80 -10.69 14.78 -6.54
N PHE A 81 -11.23 13.73 -5.93
CA PHE A 81 -12.05 12.74 -6.63
C PHE A 81 -12.96 11.99 -5.68
N TRP A 82 -13.99 11.40 -6.26
CA TRP A 82 -14.98 10.57 -5.61
C TRP A 82 -14.83 9.14 -6.11
N THR A 83 -15.05 8.15 -5.26
CA THR A 83 -14.99 6.73 -5.66
C THR A 83 -16.20 6.00 -5.11
N ARG A 84 -16.95 5.34 -5.99
CA ARG A 84 -18.04 4.44 -5.59
C ARG A 84 -17.45 3.13 -5.11
N LEU A 85 -17.82 2.71 -3.91
CA LEU A 85 -17.33 1.51 -3.24
C LEU A 85 -18.47 0.53 -3.03
N ASP A 86 -18.41 -0.63 -3.66
CA ASP A 86 -19.30 -1.73 -3.33
C ASP A 86 -18.88 -2.33 -1.98
N LYS A 87 -19.84 -2.46 -1.07
CA LYS A 87 -19.65 -3.00 0.27
C LYS A 87 -20.06 -4.46 0.31
N TYR A 88 -19.12 -5.32 0.67
CA TYR A 88 -19.31 -6.76 0.77
C TYR A 88 -19.14 -7.23 2.21
N LYS A 89 -19.96 -8.20 2.63
CA LYS A 89 -19.81 -8.94 3.88
C LYS A 89 -19.34 -10.36 3.59
N LEU A 90 -18.20 -10.74 4.15
CA LEU A 90 -17.64 -12.09 4.05
C LEU A 90 -17.34 -12.61 5.46
N GLY A 91 -18.13 -13.57 5.95
CA GLY A 91 -18.11 -13.95 7.35
C GLY A 91 -18.49 -12.76 8.24
N LYS A 92 -17.61 -12.38 9.19
CA LYS A 92 -17.82 -11.23 10.07
C LYS A 92 -17.15 -9.93 9.61
N TRP A 93 -16.47 -9.94 8.47
CA TRP A 93 -15.69 -8.79 7.99
C TRP A 93 -16.40 -8.08 6.84
N TYR A 94 -16.20 -6.77 6.79
CA TYR A 94 -16.67 -5.90 5.74
C TYR A 94 -15.50 -5.48 4.85
N PHE A 95 -15.76 -5.45 3.55
CA PHE A 95 -14.79 -5.09 2.54
C PHE A 95 -15.40 -4.11 1.57
N HIS A 96 -14.62 -3.07 1.24
CA HIS A 96 -14.92 -2.17 0.15
C HIS A 96 -14.17 -2.58 -1.11
N ASN A 97 -14.88 -2.59 -2.23
CA ASN A 97 -14.31 -2.78 -3.55
C ASN A 97 -14.58 -1.55 -4.43
N PRO A 98 -13.55 -0.84 -4.91
CA PRO A 98 -13.73 0.27 -5.84
C PRO A 98 -14.40 -0.18 -7.13
N VAL A 99 -15.48 0.49 -7.50
CA VAL A 99 -16.21 0.24 -8.75
C VAL A 99 -15.82 1.28 -9.79
N GLU A 100 -15.85 2.55 -9.39
CA GLU A 100 -15.74 3.66 -10.32
C GLU A 100 -15.17 4.89 -9.63
N ARG A 101 -14.30 5.63 -10.33
CA ARG A 101 -13.78 6.92 -9.90
C ARG A 101 -14.43 8.03 -10.71
N MET A 102 -14.91 9.06 -10.03
CA MET A 102 -15.59 10.22 -10.58
C MET A 102 -14.85 11.50 -10.16
N TYR A 103 -14.81 12.51 -11.02
CA TYR A 103 -14.20 13.82 -10.72
C TYR A 103 -15.24 14.94 -10.54
N LYS A 104 -16.51 14.64 -10.82
CA LYS A 104 -17.66 15.47 -10.49
C LYS A 104 -18.54 14.65 -9.55
N TYR A 105 -18.95 15.25 -8.43
CA TYR A 105 -19.81 14.58 -7.47
C TYR A 105 -21.27 14.83 -7.81
N GLU A 106 -22.01 13.76 -8.02
CA GLU A 106 -23.46 13.81 -8.05
C GLU A 106 -23.94 13.23 -6.70
N PRO A 107 -24.44 14.06 -5.78
CA PRO A 107 -24.73 13.67 -4.40
C PRO A 107 -25.90 12.69 -4.26
N LEU A 108 -26.64 12.47 -5.34
CA LEU A 108 -27.76 11.55 -5.42
C LEU A 108 -27.39 10.46 -6.41
N PHE A 109 -27.33 9.22 -5.93
CA PHE A 109 -27.38 8.06 -6.81
C PHE A 109 -28.79 7.49 -6.71
N GLU A 110 -29.55 7.52 -7.81
CA GLU A 110 -30.94 7.00 -7.84
C GLU A 110 -31.89 7.67 -6.81
N GLY A 111 -31.60 8.91 -6.39
CA GLY A 111 -32.43 9.66 -5.45
C GLY A 111 -32.19 9.36 -3.97
N GLU A 112 -31.23 8.48 -3.64
CA GLU A 112 -30.86 8.16 -2.25
C GLU A 112 -29.53 8.82 -1.85
N ALA A 113 -29.46 9.26 -0.60
CA ALA A 113 -28.22 9.75 0.02
C ALA A 113 -27.34 8.57 0.43
N LEU A 114 -26.22 8.38 -0.25
CA LEU A 114 -25.26 7.33 0.08
C LEU A 114 -24.33 7.78 1.23
N PRO A 115 -23.88 6.85 2.11
CA PRO A 115 -22.88 7.16 3.12
C PRO A 115 -21.57 7.67 2.49
N ILE A 116 -21.03 8.77 3.00
CA ILE A 116 -19.78 9.36 2.54
C ILE A 116 -18.65 9.03 3.52
N ILE A 117 -17.55 8.52 2.97
CA ILE A 117 -16.29 8.23 3.68
C ILE A 117 -15.28 9.30 3.27
N GLU A 118 -14.86 10.12 4.23
CA GLU A 118 -13.85 11.15 4.03
C GLU A 118 -12.43 10.57 4.09
N GLY A 119 -11.64 10.86 3.07
CA GLY A 119 -10.24 10.45 2.97
C GLY A 119 -10.04 8.97 2.66
N TYR A 120 -8.81 8.50 2.83
CA TYR A 120 -8.46 7.09 2.60
C TYR A 120 -8.88 6.22 3.78
N ILE A 121 -9.39 5.02 3.49
CA ILE A 121 -9.63 4.02 4.52
C ILE A 121 -8.29 3.50 5.03
N HIS A 122 -7.92 3.93 6.24
CA HIS A 122 -6.69 3.51 6.88
C HIS A 122 -6.87 2.21 7.65
N HIS A 123 -5.89 1.34 7.51
CA HIS A 123 -5.82 0.07 8.21
C HIS A 123 -4.55 0.01 9.04
N LYS A 124 -4.67 -0.26 10.35
CA LYS A 124 -3.50 -0.53 11.19
C LYS A 124 -2.82 -1.79 10.67
N ALA A 125 -1.52 -1.79 10.42
CA ALA A 125 -0.82 -3.03 10.03
C ALA A 125 -0.96 -4.11 11.13
N PRO A 126 -1.16 -5.39 10.77
CA PRO A 126 -1.24 -6.46 11.75
C PRO A 126 0.15 -6.76 12.34
N LYS A 127 0.19 -7.28 13.57
CA LYS A 127 1.44 -7.65 14.24
C LYS A 127 2.11 -8.83 13.51
N TYR A 128 3.41 -8.99 13.71
CA TYR A 128 4.18 -10.20 13.35
C TYR A 128 4.10 -10.60 11.87
N ARG A 129 4.00 -9.63 10.95
CA ARG A 129 3.90 -9.88 9.50
C ARG A 129 2.73 -10.78 9.10
N LEU A 130 1.69 -10.84 9.94
CA LEU A 130 0.51 -11.66 9.70
C LEU A 130 -0.20 -11.30 8.39
N GLY A 131 -0.14 -10.04 7.95
CA GLY A 131 -0.74 -9.65 6.66
C GLY A 131 -0.03 -10.30 5.47
N LYS A 132 1.31 -10.31 5.48
CA LYS A 132 2.12 -11.05 4.50
C LYS A 132 1.85 -12.55 4.54
N GLU A 133 1.76 -13.15 5.73
CA GLU A 133 1.39 -14.56 5.89
C GLU A 133 0.04 -14.88 5.25
N CYS A 134 -0.99 -14.10 5.60
CA CYS A 134 -2.32 -14.30 5.07
C CYS A 134 -2.37 -14.10 3.55
N ALA A 135 -1.60 -13.15 3.00
CA ALA A 135 -1.49 -12.97 1.56
C ALA A 135 -0.83 -14.19 0.88
N LEU A 136 0.23 -14.75 1.46
CA LEU A 136 0.86 -15.96 0.95
C LEU A 136 -0.11 -17.15 0.97
N TRP A 137 -0.89 -17.33 2.04
CA TRP A 137 -1.93 -18.35 2.09
C TRP A 137 -3.01 -18.14 1.03
N LEU A 138 -3.48 -16.91 0.82
CA LEU A 138 -4.46 -16.60 -0.21
C LEU A 138 -3.93 -16.92 -1.61
N PHE A 139 -2.69 -16.54 -1.92
CA PHE A 139 -2.08 -16.88 -3.19
C PHE A 139 -1.86 -18.39 -3.34
N LEU A 140 -1.37 -19.07 -2.31
CA LEU A 140 -1.16 -20.52 -2.37
C LEU A 140 -2.46 -21.28 -2.69
N LEU A 141 -3.57 -20.86 -2.07
CA LEU A 141 -4.87 -21.52 -2.20
C LEU A 141 -5.65 -21.12 -3.46
N PHE A 142 -5.54 -19.85 -3.89
CA PHE A 142 -6.44 -19.29 -4.92
C PHE A 142 -5.73 -18.67 -6.14
N ASP A 143 -4.42 -18.43 -6.09
CA ASP A 143 -3.64 -17.89 -7.21
C ASP A 143 -2.16 -18.31 -7.13
N ARG A 144 -1.90 -19.55 -7.51
CA ARG A 144 -0.56 -20.16 -7.44
C ARG A 144 0.47 -19.41 -8.29
N LYS A 145 0.05 -18.76 -9.39
CA LYS A 145 0.97 -17.98 -10.25
C LYS A 145 1.52 -16.79 -9.46
N SER A 146 0.65 -16.05 -8.78
CA SER A 146 1.06 -14.95 -7.91
C SER A 146 1.84 -15.41 -6.69
N PHE A 147 1.55 -16.60 -6.16
CA PHE A 147 2.31 -17.20 -5.06
C PHE A 147 3.79 -17.32 -5.41
N TRP A 148 4.11 -18.01 -6.51
CA TRP A 148 5.51 -18.20 -6.94
C TRP A 148 6.20 -16.90 -7.37
N LYS A 149 5.42 -15.92 -7.86
CA LYS A 149 5.94 -14.59 -8.19
C LYS A 149 6.45 -13.85 -6.94
N VAL A 150 5.79 -14.01 -5.80
CA VAL A 150 6.12 -13.28 -4.56
C VAL A 150 7.09 -14.07 -3.67
N LEU A 151 6.94 -15.39 -3.63
CA LEU A 151 7.70 -16.26 -2.73
C LEU A 151 9.21 -16.12 -2.94
N GLY A 152 9.93 -15.82 -1.87
CA GLY A 152 11.38 -15.66 -1.83
C GLY A 152 11.90 -14.41 -2.56
N ARG A 153 11.06 -13.41 -2.81
CA ARG A 153 11.47 -12.14 -3.45
C ARG A 153 11.64 -10.98 -2.47
N THR A 154 11.12 -11.10 -1.25
CA THR A 154 11.22 -10.03 -0.25
C THR A 154 11.66 -10.59 1.10
N GLY A 155 12.80 -10.13 1.59
CA GLY A 155 13.24 -10.40 2.96
C GLY A 155 12.40 -9.64 3.99
N SER A 156 12.13 -10.28 5.12
CA SER A 156 11.51 -9.68 6.31
C SER A 156 12.53 -9.72 7.46
N PRO A 157 13.11 -8.59 7.88
CA PRO A 157 14.24 -8.56 8.83
C PRO A 157 13.88 -8.98 10.27
N THR A 158 12.60 -9.20 10.58
CA THR A 158 12.13 -9.43 11.95
C THR A 158 12.21 -10.91 12.36
N HIS A 159 12.60 -11.18 13.62
CA HIS A 159 12.69 -12.53 14.21
C HIS A 159 11.33 -13.19 14.52
N LYS A 160 10.23 -12.41 14.57
CA LYS A 160 8.88 -12.94 14.83
C LYS A 160 8.18 -13.23 13.51
N ARG A 161 8.45 -14.42 12.94
CA ARG A 161 7.97 -14.84 11.62
C ARG A 161 6.93 -15.96 11.76
N THR A 162 5.88 -15.86 10.96
CA THR A 162 4.88 -16.90 10.75
C THR A 162 5.37 -17.94 9.74
N PRO A 163 4.77 -19.14 9.65
CA PRO A 163 5.33 -20.29 8.93
C PRO A 163 5.68 -20.02 7.46
N LEU A 164 4.74 -19.52 6.64
CA LEU A 164 5.04 -19.24 5.22
C LEU A 164 6.02 -18.07 5.08
N VAL A 165 6.02 -17.10 5.99
CA VAL A 165 7.03 -16.04 6.04
C VAL A 165 8.43 -16.58 6.39
N ILE A 166 8.55 -17.63 7.21
CA ILE A 166 9.85 -18.29 7.46
C ILE A 166 10.38 -18.90 6.16
N ILE A 167 9.54 -19.67 5.45
CA ILE A 167 9.89 -20.30 4.19
C ILE A 167 10.27 -19.25 3.13
N ASP A 168 9.44 -18.22 3.00
CA ASP A 168 9.69 -17.09 2.11
C ASP A 168 11.05 -16.44 2.39
N ASN A 169 11.39 -16.23 3.66
CA ASN A 169 12.70 -15.70 4.04
C ASN A 169 13.86 -16.66 3.76
N ALA A 170 13.70 -17.96 4.02
CA ALA A 170 14.74 -18.95 3.76
C ALA A 170 15.07 -18.99 2.26
N ILE A 171 14.04 -18.97 1.39
CA ILE A 171 14.21 -18.91 -0.06
C ILE A 171 14.84 -17.58 -0.48
N PHE A 172 14.42 -16.46 0.13
CA PHE A 172 15.02 -15.17 -0.15
C PHE A 172 16.51 -15.16 0.17
N VAL A 173 16.89 -15.61 1.38
CA VAL A 173 18.30 -15.73 1.79
C VAL A 173 19.03 -16.63 0.82
N PHE A 174 18.55 -17.84 0.55
CA PHE A 174 19.19 -18.77 -0.37
C PHE A 174 19.43 -18.17 -1.77
N ARG A 175 18.46 -17.40 -2.31
CA ARG A 175 18.58 -16.75 -3.62
C ARG A 175 19.59 -15.60 -3.66
N HIS A 176 19.79 -14.93 -2.54
CA HIS A 176 20.70 -13.78 -2.42
C HIS A 176 21.93 -14.14 -1.60
N PHE A 177 22.12 -15.43 -1.30
CA PHE A 177 23.26 -15.94 -0.58
C PHE A 177 24.42 -15.97 -1.55
N ASP A 178 25.25 -14.93 -1.49
CA ASP A 178 26.57 -14.98 -2.10
C ASP A 178 27.55 -15.51 -1.05
N TRP A 179 28.16 -16.66 -1.33
CA TRP A 179 29.21 -17.23 -0.48
C TRP A 179 30.39 -16.26 -0.28
N ARG A 180 30.57 -15.30 -1.21
CA ARG A 180 31.57 -14.23 -1.12
C ARG A 180 31.32 -13.24 0.01
N ASP A 181 30.09 -13.13 0.51
CA ASP A 181 29.78 -12.28 1.67
C ASP A 181 30.34 -12.82 3.00
N TYR A 182 30.70 -14.12 3.04
CA TYR A 182 31.33 -14.77 4.18
C TYR A 182 32.84 -14.96 4.03
N LEU A 183 33.41 -14.62 2.86
CA LEU A 183 34.85 -14.47 2.75
C LEU A 183 35.27 -13.24 3.56
N PRO A 184 36.40 -13.29 4.30
CA PRO A 184 36.89 -12.14 5.03
C PRO A 184 37.12 -10.98 4.04
N LYS A 185 36.24 -9.98 4.07
CA LYS A 185 36.40 -8.76 3.28
C LYS A 185 37.66 -8.10 3.79
N LYS A 186 38.68 -7.95 2.92
CA LYS A 186 39.86 -7.11 3.23
C LYS A 186 39.30 -5.75 3.67
N LYS A 187 39.54 -5.34 4.91
CA LYS A 187 39.19 -3.99 5.35
C LYS A 187 39.86 -3.03 4.36
N PRO A 188 39.12 -2.08 3.76
CA PRO A 188 39.76 -1.05 2.97
C PRO A 188 40.76 -0.34 3.88
N LYS A 189 42.04 -0.34 3.48
CA LYS A 189 43.05 0.52 4.09
C LYS A 189 42.73 1.92 3.58
N TYR A 190 42.13 2.74 4.44
CA TYR A 190 41.98 4.16 4.17
C TYR A 190 43.26 4.84 4.66
N ASP A 191 44.19 5.08 3.74
CA ASP A 191 45.33 5.94 3.98
C ASP A 191 44.85 7.39 3.72
N PHE A 192 44.13 7.97 4.67
CA PHE A 192 43.88 9.41 4.69
C PHE A 192 45.01 10.05 5.49
N GLU A 193 46.08 10.48 4.81
CA GLU A 193 46.92 11.57 5.31
C GLU A 193 46.07 12.84 5.24
N TYR A 194 45.69 13.35 6.41
CA TYR A 194 45.08 14.66 6.53
C TYR A 194 46.22 15.68 6.38
N ASP A 195 46.35 16.29 5.20
CA ASP A 195 47.13 17.52 5.09
C ASP A 195 46.35 18.60 5.86
N SER A 196 46.88 19.00 7.01
CA SER A 196 46.23 19.90 7.96
C SER A 196 46.09 21.35 7.48
N ASP A 197 46.49 21.65 6.24
CA ASP A 197 46.86 23.01 5.85
C ASP A 197 45.91 23.67 4.84
N GLU A 198 44.80 23.03 4.49
CA GLU A 198 43.77 23.65 3.64
C GLU A 198 42.38 23.59 4.28
N LEU A 199 42.16 24.44 5.29
CA LEU A 199 40.82 24.91 5.65
C LEU A 199 40.63 26.31 5.03
N PRO A 200 39.75 26.48 4.02
CA PRO A 200 39.37 27.81 3.59
C PRO A 200 38.43 28.42 4.63
N PHE A 201 38.78 29.64 5.07
CA PHE A 201 37.94 30.54 5.85
C PHE A 201 36.60 30.82 5.17
#